data_AF-A0A7K2Z2C6-F1
#
_entry.id   AF-A0A7K2Z2C6-F1
#
_cell.length_a   1.000
_cell.length_b   1.000
_cell.length_c   1.000
_cell.angle_alpha   90.00
_cell.angle_beta   90.00
_cell.angle_gamma   90.00
#
_symmetry.space_group_name_H-M   'P 1'
#
loop_
_entity.id
_entity.type
_entity.pdbx_description
1 polymer ?
#
loop_
_entity_poly.entity_id
_entity_poly.type
_entity_poly.pdbx_seq_one_letter_code
_entity_poly.pdbx_strand_id
1 'polypeptide(L)' 'MRIGILGAGNMAGALGAKWVRAGHDVVIGARSAHRAGALAGRIGAGAGT' A
#
# COMPACT_ATOMS: atom_id res chain seq x y z
N MET A 1 -9.65 4.04 8.96
CA MET A 1 -8.47 4.43 9.76
C MET A 1 -7.30 4.72 8.83
N ARG A 2 -6.21 5.31 9.32
CA ARG A 2 -4.97 5.54 8.54
C ARG A 2 -3.98 4.42 8.84
N ILE A 3 -3.48 3.73 7.81
CA ILE A 3 -2.59 2.56 7.95
C ILE A 3 -1.37 2.74 7.05
N GLY A 4 -0.17 2.70 7.64
CA GLY A 4 1.08 2.63 6.90
C GLY A 4 1.54 1.18 6.74
N ILE A 5 1.83 0.76 5.50
CA ILE A 5 2.43 -0.54 5.22
C ILE A 5 3.85 -0.34 4.70
N LEU A 6 4.82 -0.96 5.38
CA LEU A 6 6.22 -0.93 5.00
C LEU A 6 6.59 -2.17 4.17
N GLY A 7 6.98 -1.93 2.93
CA GLY A 7 7.30 -2.96 1.94
C GLY A 7 6.30 -3.00 0.78
N ALA A 8 6.79 -3.40 -0.39
CA ALA A 8 6.00 -3.48 -1.63
C ALA A 8 5.97 -4.90 -2.21
N GLY A 9 5.88 -5.90 -1.33
CA GLY A 9 5.84 -7.33 -1.69
C GLY A 9 4.42 -7.90 -1.72
N ASN A 10 4.32 -9.22 -1.96
CA ASN A 10 3.04 -9.92 -2.08
C ASN A 10 2.15 -9.78 -0.83
N MET A 11 2.75 -9.87 0.36
CA MET A 11 2.03 -9.73 1.63
C MET A 11 1.45 -8.31 1.80
N ALA A 12 2.23 -7.28 1.46
CA ALA A 12 1.77 -5.89 1.51
C ALA A 12 0.57 -5.66 0.57
N GLY A 13 0.59 -6.27 -0.62
CA GLY A 13 -0.55 -6.19 -1.54
C GLY A 13 -1.78 -6.93 -1.03
N ALA A 14 -1.62 -8.15 -0.52
CA ALA A 14 -2.74 -8.96 -0.04
C ALA A 14 -3.43 -8.32 1.18
N LEU A 15 -2.65 -7.80 2.13
CA LEU A 15 -3.19 -7.13 3.31
C LEU A 15 -3.72 -5.73 2.96
N GLY A 16 -2.95 -4.95 2.21
CA GLY A 16 -3.32 -3.60 1.83
C GLY A 16 -4.63 -3.55 1.04
N ALA A 17 -4.83 -4.46 0.07
CA ALA A 17 -6.07 -4.52 -0.69
C ALA A 17 -7.30 -4.81 0.17
N LYS A 18 -7.17 -5.66 1.21
CA LYS A 18 -8.27 -5.94 2.15
C LYS A 18 -8.62 -4.70 2.97
N TRP A 19 -7.61 -3.95 3.43
CA TRP A 19 -7.84 -2.72 4.20
C TRP A 19 -8.42 -1.59 3.35
N VAL A 20 -7.95 -1.41 2.12
CA VAL A 20 -8.56 -0.46 1.17
C VAL A 20 -10.03 -0.82 0.93
N ARG A 21 -10.35 -2.10 0.67
CA ARG A 21 -11.73 -2.56 0.48
C ARG A 21 -12.61 -2.38 1.73
N ALA A 22 -12.01 -2.42 2.91
CA ALA A 22 -12.69 -2.12 4.17
C ALA A 22 -12.89 -0.61 4.42
N GLY A 23 -12.53 0.25 3.46
CA GLY A 23 -12.68 1.71 3.56
C GLY A 23 -11.62 2.37 4.44
N HIS A 24 -10.45 1.75 4.61
CA HIS A 24 -9.33 2.36 5.31
C HIS A 24 -8.44 3.17 4.35
N ASP A 25 -7.88 4.26 4.86
CA ASP A 25 -6.86 5.06 4.18
C ASP A 25 -5.51 4.37 4.37
N VAL A 26 -4.93 3.87 3.28
CA VAL A 26 -3.71 3.06 3.29
C VAL A 26 -2.62 3.77 2.52
N VAL A 27 -1.42 3.84 3.10
CA VAL A 27 -0.21 4.34 2.43
C VAL A 27 0.85 3.23 2.38
N ILE A 28 1.38 2.97 1.19
CA ILE A 28 2.49 2.05 0.97
C ILE A 28 3.80 2.83 0.95
N GLY A 29 4.70 2.50 1.86
CA GLY A 29 6.09 2.96 1.84
C GLY A 29 7.04 1.79 1.56
N ALA A 30 8.08 2.00 0.75
CA ALA A 30 9.10 0.98 0.52
C ALA A 30 10.43 1.61 0.13
N ARG A 31 11.53 0.87 0.35
CA ARG A 31 12.89 1.28 -0.08
C ARG A 31 12.98 1.74 -1.53
N SER A 32 12.13 1.19 -2.41
CA SER A 32 11.99 1.63 -3.79
C SER A 32 10.67 2.38 -3.94
N ALA A 33 10.76 3.70 -4.15
CA ALA A 33 9.59 4.55 -4.39
C ALA A 33 8.77 4.07 -5.60
N HIS A 34 9.44 3.61 -6.66
CA HIS A 34 8.78 3.01 -7.82
C HIS A 34 7.93 1.79 -7.44
N ARG A 35 8.47 0.87 -6.63
CA ARG A 35 7.72 -0.31 -6.18
C ARG A 35 6.57 0.06 -5.24
N ALA A 36 6.76 1.05 -4.38
CA ALA A 36 5.70 1.56 -3.51
C ALA A 36 4.54 2.13 -4.35
N GLY A 37 4.85 2.99 -5.31
CA GLY A 37 3.86 3.58 -6.23
C GLY A 37 3.13 2.54 -7.07
N ALA A 38 3.86 1.59 -7.65
CA ALA A 38 3.25 0.51 -8.44
C ALA A 38 2.30 -0.36 -7.60
N LEU A 39 2.69 -0.70 -6.37
CA LEU A 39 1.80 -1.45 -5.48
C LEU A 39 0.58 -0.62 -5.08
N ALA A 40 0.80 0.63 -4.66
CA ALA A 40 -0.24 1.54 -4.21
C ALA A 40 -1.31 1.74 -5.29
N GLY A 41 -0.92 2.04 -6.53
CA GLY A 41 -1.84 2.21 -7.66
C GLY A 41 -2.63 0.93 -7.95
N ARG A 42 -2.00 -0.24 -7.86
CA ARG A 42 -2.66 -1.53 -8.12
C ARG A 42 -3.75 -1.89 -7.10
N ILE A 43 -3.64 -1.43 -5.86
CA ILE A 43 -4.59 -1.73 -4.78
C ILE A 43 -5.49 -0.55 -4.39
N GLY A 44 -5.32 0.63 -5.00
CA GLY A 44 -6.07 1.84 -4.66
C GLY A 44 -5.62 2.50 -3.35
N ALA A 45 -4.34 2.37 -3.00
CA ALA A 45 -3.72 3.00 -1.83
C ALA A 45 -2.89 4.24 -2.24
N GLY A 46 -2.49 5.05 -1.26
CA GLY A 46 -1.49 6.11 -1.43
C GLY A 46 -0.06 5.56 -1.44
N ALA A 47 0.87 6.31 -2.03
CA ALA A 47 2.30 6.00 -2.01
C ALA A 47 3.04 6.99 -1.11
N GLY A 48 3.84 6.48 -0.18
CA GLY A 48 4.76 7.25 0.65
C GLY A 48 6.19 7.10 0.13
N THR A 49 6.95 8.20 0.16
CA THR A 49 8.38 8.27 -0.22
C THR A 49 9.28 7.83 0.92
#